data_AF-A0A242BUF2-F1
#
_entry.id   AF-A0A242BUF2-F1
#
_cell.length_a   1.000
_cell.length_b   1.000
_cell.length_c   1.000
_cell.angle_alpha   90.00
_cell.angle_beta   90.00
_cell.angle_gamma   90.00
#
_symmetry.space_group_name_H-M   'P 1'
#
loop_
_entity.id
_entity.type
_entity.pdbx_description
1 polymer ?
#
loop_
_entity_poly.entity_id
_entity_poly.type
_entity_poly.pdbx_seq_one_letter_code
_entity_poly.pdbx_strand_id
1 'polypeptide(L)'
;MFDELKARGVEDVFFISMDGVSGLEKDAKAIFSSVIVQRCIVHLVQNALRYIPSKYYKEVCRDMKKFYGASSLNAAHAAFDSFQNR
;
A
#
# COMPACT_ATOMS: atom_id res chain seq x y z
N MET A 1 -17.79 -3.08 -10.69
CA MET A 1 -16.43 -3.66 -10.86
C MET A 1 -16.24 -4.94 -10.04
N PHE A 2 -16.28 -4.91 -8.70
CA PHE A 2 -16.19 -6.15 -7.90
C PHE A 2 -17.33 -7.14 -8.17
N ASP A 3 -18.54 -6.64 -8.43
CA ASP A 3 -19.68 -7.45 -8.86
C ASP A 3 -19.39 -8.24 -10.14
N GLU A 4 -18.65 -7.65 -11.08
CA GLU A 4 -18.29 -8.34 -12.33
C GLU A 4 -17.28 -9.45 -12.07
N LEU A 5 -16.34 -9.26 -11.15
CA LEU A 5 -15.42 -10.32 -10.73
C LEU A 5 -16.18 -11.49 -10.10
N LYS A 6 -17.14 -11.18 -9.21
CA LYS A 6 -18.02 -12.16 -8.59
C LYS A 6 -18.87 -12.90 -9.63
N ALA A 7 -19.43 -12.18 -10.59
CA ALA A 7 -20.22 -12.75 -11.69
C ALA A 7 -19.40 -13.64 -12.63
N ARG A 8 -18.08 -13.38 -12.76
CA ARG A 8 -17.14 -14.24 -13.50
C ARG A 8 -16.66 -15.47 -12.70
N GLY A 9 -17.15 -15.66 -11.48
CA GLY A 9 -16.88 -16.84 -10.66
C GLY A 9 -15.80 -16.65 -9.59
N VAL A 10 -15.33 -15.42 -9.32
CA VAL A 10 -14.47 -15.18 -8.16
C VAL A 10 -15.30 -15.33 -6.89
N GLU A 11 -15.05 -16.38 -6.12
CA GLU A 11 -15.86 -16.70 -4.95
C GLU A 11 -15.52 -15.80 -3.76
N ASP A 12 -14.24 -15.63 -3.45
CA ASP A 12 -13.79 -14.83 -2.32
C ASP A 12 -12.43 -14.21 -2.60
N VAL A 13 -12.13 -13.12 -1.88
CA VAL A 13 -10.85 -12.44 -1.94
C VAL A 13 -10.36 -12.17 -0.52
N PHE A 14 -9.25 -12.80 -0.16
CA PHE A 14 -8.64 -12.61 1.16
C PHE A 14 -8.02 -11.21 1.32
N PHE A 15 -7.34 -10.72 0.29
CA PHE A 15 -6.53 -9.50 0.37
C PHE A 15 -6.55 -8.72 -0.94
N ILE A 16 -6.74 -7.40 -0.86
CA ILE A 16 -6.66 -6.50 -2.00
C ILE A 16 -5.73 -5.33 -1.68
N SER A 17 -4.80 -5.08 -2.60
CA SER A 17 -3.87 -3.95 -2.56
C SER A 17 -4.35 -2.84 -3.50
N MET A 18 -4.67 -1.65 -2.96
CA MET A 18 -5.33 -0.56 -3.70
C MET A 18 -4.57 0.76 -3.54
N ASP A 19 -4.69 1.68 -4.49
CA ASP A 19 -4.03 3.01 -4.44
C ASP A 19 -4.62 3.97 -3.38
N GLY A 20 -5.82 3.67 -2.88
CA GLY A 20 -6.54 4.45 -1.87
C GLY A 20 -7.62 5.37 -2.45
N VAL A 21 -8.12 5.09 -3.66
CA VAL A 21 -9.28 5.79 -4.22
C VAL A 21 -10.48 5.67 -3.28
N SER A 22 -11.10 6.82 -2.99
CA SER A 22 -12.27 6.93 -2.11
C SER A 22 -13.42 6.05 -2.59
N GLY A 23 -14.07 5.34 -1.67
CA GLY A 23 -15.21 4.46 -1.97
C GLY A 23 -14.82 3.04 -2.38
N LEU A 24 -13.62 2.84 -2.94
CA LEU A 24 -13.19 1.55 -3.47
C LEU A 24 -13.14 0.43 -2.41
N GLU A 25 -12.70 0.77 -1.19
CA GLU A 25 -12.70 -0.15 -0.06
C GLU A 25 -14.11 -0.54 0.37
N LYS A 26 -15.04 0.42 0.38
CA LYS A 26 -16.44 0.18 0.74
C LYS A 26 -17.10 -0.75 -0.28
N ASP A 27 -16.86 -0.51 -1.56
CA ASP A 27 -17.39 -1.33 -2.65
C ASP A 27 -16.80 -2.75 -2.60
N ALA A 28 -15.49 -2.88 -2.32
CA ALA A 28 -14.85 -4.19 -2.17
C ALA A 28 -15.45 -4.99 -1.01
N LYS A 29 -15.63 -4.35 0.16
CA LYS A 29 -16.22 -4.98 1.35
C LYS A 29 -17.71 -5.30 1.21
N ALA A 30 -18.42 -4.60 0.33
CA ALA A 30 -19.81 -4.92 0.02
C ALA A 30 -19.95 -6.27 -0.71
N ILE A 31 -18.96 -6.62 -1.54
CA ILE A 31 -18.98 -7.87 -2.35
C ILE A 31 -18.21 -9.01 -1.67
N PHE A 32 -17.05 -8.69 -1.09
CA PHE A 32 -16.18 -9.62 -0.38
C PHE A 32 -16.09 -9.19 1.09
N SER A 33 -17.03 -9.62 1.91
CA SER A 33 -17.19 -9.12 3.29
C SER A 33 -15.98 -9.36 4.20
N SER A 34 -15.19 -10.40 3.94
CA SER A 34 -14.01 -10.78 4.74
C SER A 34 -12.69 -10.21 4.19
N VAL A 35 -12.74 -9.39 3.13
CA VAL A 35 -11.54 -8.91 2.45
C VAL A 35 -10.74 -7.94 3.31
N ILE A 36 -9.44 -8.17 3.37
CA ILE A 36 -8.49 -7.20 3.92
C ILE A 36 -8.08 -6.25 2.80
N VAL A 37 -8.45 -4.98 2.94
CA VAL A 37 -8.01 -3.93 2.02
C VAL A 37 -6.78 -3.25 2.61
N GLN A 38 -5.69 -3.23 1.85
CA GLN A 38 -4.47 -2.53 2.21
C GLN A 38 -4.08 -1.54 1.13
N ARG A 39 -3.54 -0.39 1.55
CA ARG A 39 -2.98 0.57 0.62
C ARG A 39 -1.68 0.02 0.01
N CYS A 40 -1.61 0.07 -1.32
CA CYS A 40 -0.50 -0.47 -2.08
C CYS A 40 0.78 0.30 -1.81
N ILE A 41 1.81 -0.40 -1.32
CA ILE A 41 3.12 0.18 -1.03
C ILE A 41 3.78 0.77 -2.28
N VAL A 42 3.55 0.17 -3.46
CA VAL A 42 4.08 0.69 -4.73
C VAL A 42 3.48 2.07 -5.02
N HIS A 43 2.16 2.21 -4.90
CA HIS A 43 1.50 3.50 -5.07
C HIS A 43 1.92 4.52 -4.00
N LEU A 44 2.12 4.10 -2.74
CA LEU A 44 2.63 4.98 -1.68
C LEU A 44 4.03 5.51 -2.01
N VAL A 45 4.96 4.63 -2.39
CA VAL A 45 6.33 5.02 -2.77
C VAL A 45 6.31 5.92 -3.99
N GLN A 46 5.59 5.54 -5.05
CA GLN A 46 5.48 6.35 -6.26
C GLN A 46 4.87 7.73 -5.98
N ASN A 47 3.85 7.82 -5.12
CA ASN A 47 3.24 9.09 -4.72
C ASN A 47 4.24 9.97 -3.96
N ALA A 48 5.02 9.40 -3.04
CA ALA A 48 6.03 10.13 -2.30
C ALA A 48 7.15 10.66 -3.22
N LEU A 49 7.62 9.84 -4.17
CA LEU A 49 8.69 10.22 -5.11
C LEU A 49 8.32 11.38 -6.03
N ARG A 50 7.02 11.68 -6.25
CA ARG A 50 6.59 12.84 -7.05
C ARG A 50 7.11 14.16 -6.50
N TYR A 51 7.38 14.22 -5.19
CA TYR A 51 7.85 15.43 -4.50
C TYR A 51 9.38 15.50 -4.37
N ILE A 52 10.10 14.55 -4.96
CA ILE A 52 11.54 14.37 -4.76
C ILE A 52 12.25 14.57 -6.10
N PRO A 53 13.39 15.29 -6.15
CA PRO A 53 14.20 15.35 -7.37
C PRO A 53 14.69 13.96 -7.78
N SER A 54 14.59 13.63 -9.07
CA SER A 54 14.91 12.30 -9.61
C SER A 54 16.31 11.79 -9.27
N LYS A 55 17.30 12.68 -9.12
CA LYS A 55 18.67 12.34 -8.69
C LYS A 55 18.73 11.64 -7.32
N TYR A 56 17.73 11.84 -6.46
CA TYR A 56 17.68 11.23 -5.12
C TYR A 56 16.80 9.97 -5.05
N TYR A 57 16.11 9.58 -6.13
CA TYR A 57 15.17 8.44 -6.12
C TYR A 57 15.79 7.15 -5.60
N LYS A 58 16.99 6.80 -6.07
CA LYS A 58 17.67 5.56 -5.65
C LYS A 58 17.91 5.54 -4.14
N GLU A 59 18.35 6.65 -3.58
CA GLU A 59 18.63 6.78 -2.16
C GLU A 59 17.35 6.73 -1.33
N VAL A 60 16.34 7.52 -1.71
CA VAL A 60 15.07 7.56 -0.97
C VAL A 60 14.36 6.21 -1.01
N CYS A 61 14.29 5.56 -2.17
CA CYS A 61 13.70 4.22 -2.28
C CYS A 61 14.41 3.18 -1.38
N ARG A 62 15.75 3.26 -1.30
CA ARG A 62 16.55 2.38 -0.43
C ARG A 62 16.19 2.58 1.03
N ASP A 63 16.00 3.83 1.46
CA ASP A 63 15.63 4.10 2.85
C ASP A 63 14.17 3.78 3.14
N MET A 64 13.25 4.03 2.20
CA MET A 64 11.86 3.64 2.37
C MET A 64 11.71 2.13 2.56
N LYS A 65 12.55 1.34 1.89
CA LYS A 65 12.59 -0.12 2.06
C LYS A 65 12.90 -0.58 3.48
N LYS A 66 13.60 0.23 4.28
CA LYS A 66 13.94 -0.14 5.66
C LYS A 66 12.70 -0.23 6.55
N PHE A 67 11.70 0.64 6.37
CA PHE A 67 10.50 0.58 7.20
C PHE A 67 9.49 -0.46 6.72
N TYR A 68 9.20 -0.55 5.41
CA TYR A 68 8.22 -1.54 4.93
C TYR A 68 8.80 -2.96 4.84
N GLY A 69 10.13 -3.11 4.93
CA GLY A 69 10.82 -4.39 5.02
C GLY A 69 11.26 -4.78 6.44
N ALA A 70 10.83 -4.03 7.46
CA ALA A 70 11.19 -4.32 8.85
C ALA A 70 10.53 -5.60 9.37
N SER A 71 11.19 -6.31 10.29
CA SER A 71 10.72 -7.59 10.85
C SER A 71 9.58 -7.46 11.87
N SER A 72 9.28 -6.25 12.33
CA SER A 72 8.22 -5.97 13.29
C SER A 72 7.69 -4.56 13.13
N LEU A 73 6.49 -4.31 13.66
CA LEU A 73 5.87 -2.98 13.63
C LEU A 73 6.73 -1.94 14.36
N ASN A 74 7.33 -2.29 15.50
CA ASN A 74 8.22 -1.40 16.25
C ASN A 74 9.48 -1.06 15.45
N ALA A 75 10.08 -2.05 14.76
CA ALA A 75 11.21 -1.83 13.88
C ALA A 75 10.83 -0.97 12.66
N ALA A 76 9.62 -1.14 12.12
CA ALA A 76 9.11 -0.32 11.03
C ALA A 76 8.96 1.14 11.46
N HIS A 77 8.38 1.41 12.64
CA HIS A 77 8.24 2.76 13.18
C HIS A 77 9.61 3.40 13.45
N ALA A 78 10.53 2.71 14.11
CA ALA A 78 11.87 3.24 14.36
C ALA A 78 12.64 3.59 13.06
N ALA A 79 12.50 2.75 12.03
CA ALA A 79 13.09 3.01 10.72
C ALA A 79 12.40 4.20 10.00
N PHE A 80 11.09 4.36 10.18
CA PHE A 80 10.34 5.50 9.63
C PHE A 80 10.71 6.81 10.34
N ASP A 81 10.82 6.82 11.66
CA ASP A 81 11.27 7.99 12.43
C ASP A 81 12.68 8.42 12.01
N SER A 82 13.58 7.44 11.80
CA SER A 82 14.94 7.70 11.29
C SER A 82 14.93 8.29 9.87
N PHE A 83 13.95 7.91 9.04
CA PHE A 83 13.78 8.45 7.69
C PHE A 83 13.26 9.89 7.70
N GLN A 84 12.36 10.25 8.63
CA GLN A 84 11.80 11.60 8.73
C GLN A 84 12.78 12.66 9.23
N ASN A 85 13.78 12.25 10.02
CA ASN A 85 14.79 13.14 10.62
C ASN A 85 16.03 13.36 9.74
N ARG A 86 15.98 12.96 8.47
CA ARG A 86 17.04 13.21 7.46
C ARG A 86 16.79 14.49 6.68
#